data_AF-A0AAW0RM75-F1
#
_entry.id   AF-A0AAW0RM75-F1
#
_cell.length_a   1.000
_cell.length_b   1.000
_cell.length_c   1.000
_cell.angle_alpha   90.00
_cell.angle_beta   90.00
_cell.angle_gamma   90.00
#
_symmetry.space_group_name_H-M   'P 1'
#
loop_
_entity.id
_entity.type
_entity.pdbx_description
1 polymer ?
#
loop_
_entity_poly.entity_id
_entity_poly.type
_entity_poly.pdbx_seq_one_letter_code
_entity_poly.pdbx_strand_id
1 'polypeptide(L)'
;MVEADVTTTEWLEELCADRPTLVIMEGLLMYLSVADAEALVQRLVDCFAPCGGEIVFDALSPLYAALQKRTVRRPGSFDVHVGYAAGSPADVLKLDKRL
;
A
#
# COMPACT_ATOMS: atom_id res chain seq x y z
N MET A 1 -9.25 -15.98 -7.79
CA MET A 1 -8.18 -15.08 -8.26
C MET A 1 -8.86 -14.03 -9.11
N VAL A 2 -8.62 -12.75 -8.83
CA VAL A 2 -9.19 -11.63 -9.58
C VAL A 2 -8.05 -11.01 -10.39
N GLU A 3 -8.21 -10.86 -11.70
CA GLU A 3 -7.25 -10.16 -12.54
C GLU A 3 -7.58 -8.67 -12.51
N ALA A 4 -6.72 -7.85 -11.91
CA ALA A 4 -6.97 -6.44 -11.77
C ALA A 4 -5.68 -5.64 -11.57
N ASP A 5 -5.76 -4.36 -11.90
CA ASP A 5 -4.86 -3.34 -11.34
C ASP A 5 -5.38 -2.96 -9.95
N VAL A 6 -4.53 -3.11 -8.92
CA VAL A 6 -4.91 -2.86 -7.52
C VAL A 6 -5.37 -1.43 -7.26
N THR A 7 -5.00 -0.47 -8.12
CA THR A 7 -5.38 0.94 -7.98
C THR A 7 -6.83 1.20 -8.40
N THR A 8 -7.42 0.29 -9.18
CA THR A 8 -8.83 0.29 -9.57
C THR A 8 -9.71 -0.21 -8.42
N THR A 9 -11.03 -0.12 -8.53
CA THR A 9 -11.96 -0.43 -7.41
C THR A 9 -12.82 -1.66 -7.65
N GLU A 10 -13.03 -2.01 -8.90
CA GLU A 10 -13.99 -3.01 -9.38
C GLU A 10 -13.66 -4.40 -8.82
N TRP A 11 -12.37 -4.70 -8.61
CA TRP A 11 -11.93 -5.99 -8.08
C TRP A 11 -12.36 -6.25 -6.63
N LEU A 12 -12.66 -5.21 -5.85
CA LEU A 12 -13.15 -5.38 -4.48
C LEU A 12 -14.56 -5.96 -4.45
N GLU A 13 -15.37 -5.72 -5.49
CA GLU A 13 -16.74 -6.23 -5.60
C GLU A 13 -16.77 -7.76 -5.77
N GLU A 14 -15.67 -8.35 -6.26
CA GLU A 14 -15.51 -9.78 -6.40
C GLU A 14 -15.06 -10.47 -5.11
N LEU A 15 -14.70 -9.70 -4.07
CA LEU A 15 -14.23 -10.22 -2.80
C LEU A 15 -15.36 -10.43 -1.80
N CYS A 16 -15.16 -11.43 -0.95
CA CYS A 16 -16.08 -11.76 0.11
C CYS A 16 -15.76 -10.95 1.37
N ALA A 17 -16.66 -10.06 1.76
CA ALA A 17 -16.49 -9.13 2.88
C ALA A 17 -17.43 -9.41 4.07
N ASP A 18 -18.02 -10.60 4.16
CA ASP A 18 -18.97 -10.99 5.21
C ASP A 18 -18.33 -11.69 6.43
N ARG A 19 -17.00 -11.61 6.53
CA ARG A 19 -16.18 -12.30 7.54
C ARG A 19 -14.85 -11.59 7.80
N PRO A 20 -14.20 -11.84 8.95
CA PRO A 20 -12.88 -11.29 9.22
C PRO A 20 -11.88 -11.64 8.11
N THR A 21 -11.11 -10.63 7.66
CA THR A 21 -10.19 -10.78 6.53
C THR A 21 -8.77 -10.39 6.91
N LEU A 22 -7.79 -11.22 6.53
CA LEU A 22 -6.37 -10.88 6.59
C LEU A 22 -5.94 -10.35 5.22
N VAL A 23 -5.49 -9.10 5.17
CA VAL A 23 -4.94 -8.48 3.97
C VAL A 23 -3.41 -8.45 4.07
N ILE A 24 -2.73 -8.99 3.06
CA ILE A 24 -1.27 -8.99 2.98
C ILE A 24 -0.85 -8.20 1.73
N MET A 25 -0.03 -7.17 1.92
CA MET A 25 0.56 -6.38 0.83
C MET A 25 2.08 -6.41 0.96
N GLU A 26 2.70 -7.39 0.31
CA GLU A 26 4.16 -7.56 0.28
C GLU A 26 4.72 -7.06 -1.04
N GLY A 27 5.77 -6.22 -0.99
CA GLY A 27 6.43 -5.67 -2.17
C GLY A 27 5.50 -4.83 -3.05
N LEU A 28 4.51 -4.16 -2.44
CA LEU A 28 3.46 -3.44 -3.19
C LEU A 28 3.50 -1.93 -2.96
N LEU A 29 3.26 -1.49 -1.71
CA LEU A 29 2.98 -0.07 -1.43
C LEU A 29 4.11 0.85 -1.90
N MET A 30 5.36 0.39 -1.85
CA MET A 30 6.52 1.17 -2.29
C MET A 30 6.52 1.55 -3.78
N TYR A 31 5.78 0.83 -4.63
CA TYR A 31 5.65 1.14 -6.05
C TYR A 31 4.47 2.05 -6.37
N LEU A 32 3.54 2.21 -5.43
CA LEU A 32 2.39 3.08 -5.58
C LEU A 32 2.78 4.52 -5.25
N SER A 33 2.12 5.49 -5.89
CA SER A 33 2.18 6.86 -5.42
C SER A 33 1.65 6.94 -3.98
N VAL A 34 2.03 7.97 -3.22
CA VAL A 34 1.55 8.14 -1.84
C VAL A 34 0.01 8.19 -1.81
N ALA A 35 -0.61 8.90 -2.76
CA ALA A 35 -2.05 9.01 -2.86
C ALA A 35 -2.72 7.66 -3.18
N ASP A 36 -2.15 6.87 -4.10
CA ASP A 36 -2.70 5.57 -4.45
C ASP A 36 -2.57 4.56 -3.32
N ALA A 37 -1.44 4.59 -2.58
CA ALA A 37 -1.23 3.75 -1.40
C ALA A 37 -2.23 4.08 -0.29
N GLU A 38 -2.39 5.37 0.04
CA GLU A 38 -3.38 5.85 1.01
C GLU A 38 -4.80 5.43 0.61
N ALA A 39 -5.18 5.68 -0.64
CA ALA A 39 -6.51 5.35 -1.14
C ALA A 39 -6.76 3.83 -1.18
N LEU A 40 -5.76 3.02 -1.53
CA LEU A 40 -5.86 1.56 -1.48
C LEU A 40 -6.14 1.08 -0.05
N VAL A 41 -5.35 1.54 0.92
CA VAL A 41 -5.51 1.15 2.32
C VAL A 41 -6.88 1.58 2.85
N GLN A 42 -7.30 2.82 2.59
CA GLN A 42 -8.62 3.31 3.02
C GLN A 42 -9.77 2.45 2.47
N ARG A 43 -9.73 2.10 1.18
CA ARG A 43 -10.76 1.26 0.55
C ARG A 43 -10.78 -0.16 1.12
N LEU A 44 -9.61 -0.73 1.41
CA LEU A 44 -9.52 -2.04 2.08
C LEU A 44 -10.11 -2.00 3.49
N VAL A 45 -9.80 -0.95 4.26
CA VAL A 45 -10.36 -0.77 5.61
C VAL A 45 -11.88 -0.54 5.53
N ASP A 46 -12.37 0.24 4.57
CA ASP A 46 -13.81 0.42 4.36
C ASP A 46 -14.53 -0.88 4.01
N CYS A 47 -13.90 -1.74 3.21
CA CYS A 47 -14.45 -3.03 2.82
C CYS A 47 -14.52 -4.02 3.99
N PHE A 48 -13.43 -4.15 4.76
CA PHE A 48 -13.27 -5.26 5.71
C PHE A 48 -13.46 -4.90 7.19
N ALA A 49 -13.30 -3.63 7.59
CA ALA A 49 -13.47 -3.23 8.99
C ALA A 49 -14.84 -3.58 9.60
N PRO A 50 -15.98 -3.55 8.87
CA PRO A 50 -17.28 -3.93 9.43
C PRO A 50 -17.32 -5.35 10.00
N CYS A 51 -16.55 -6.28 9.42
CA CYS A 51 -16.45 -7.67 9.87
C CYS A 51 -15.16 -7.96 10.65
N GLY A 52 -14.30 -6.96 10.85
CA GLY A 52 -12.99 -7.09 11.49
C GLY A 52 -11.91 -7.68 10.57
N GLY A 53 -10.69 -7.78 11.07
CA GLY A 53 -9.56 -8.30 10.30
C GLY A 53 -8.23 -7.70 10.70
N GLU A 54 -7.20 -8.01 9.91
CA GLU A 54 -5.84 -7.51 10.07
C GLU A 54 -5.26 -7.10 8.71
N ILE A 55 -4.43 -6.05 8.70
CA ILE A 55 -3.64 -5.65 7.54
C ILE A 55 -2.16 -5.79 7.89
N VAL A 56 -1.44 -6.50 7.03
CA VAL A 56 0.01 -6.70 7.14
C VAL A 56 0.66 -6.23 5.86
N PHE A 57 1.67 -5.37 5.97
CA PHE A 57 2.41 -4.89 4.81
C PHE A 57 3.86 -4.62 5.16
N ASP A 58 4.73 -4.68 4.15
CA ASP A 58 6.11 -4.23 4.25
C ASP A 58 6.23 -2.76 3.86
N ALA A 59 7.20 -2.07 4.46
CA ALA A 59 7.47 -0.67 4.14
C ALA A 59 8.97 -0.42 4.04
N LEU A 60 9.34 0.43 3.08
CA LEU A 60 10.68 0.98 3.00
C LEU A 60 10.82 2.20 3.92
N SER A 61 12.00 2.35 4.52
CA SER A 61 12.31 3.55 5.29
C SER A 61 12.42 4.78 4.37
N PRO A 62 12.04 5.98 4.84
CA PRO A 62 12.18 7.21 4.06
C PRO A 62 13.63 7.50 3.64
N LEU A 63 14.60 7.13 4.49
CA LEU A 63 16.02 7.25 4.17
C LEU A 63 16.40 6.38 2.96
N TYR A 64 15.96 5.12 2.95
CA TYR A 64 16.21 4.21 1.84
C TYR A 64 15.54 4.70 0.55
N ALA A 65 14.28 5.16 0.64
CA ALA A 65 13.55 5.75 -0.48
C ALA A 65 14.30 6.97 -1.08
N ALA A 66 14.85 7.84 -0.23
CA ALA A 66 15.63 9.00 -0.65
C ALA A 66 16.95 8.61 -1.36
N LEU A 67 17.65 7.59 -0.84
CA LEU A 67 18.88 7.08 -1.45
C LEU A 67 18.62 6.45 -2.82
N GLN A 68 17.51 5.73 -2.98
CA GLN A 68 17.13 5.16 -4.28
C GLN A 68 16.85 6.24 -5.32
N LYS A 69 16.09 7.29 -4.96
CA LYS A 69 15.80 8.43 -5.87
C LYS A 69 17.07 9.09 -6.40
N ARG A 70 18.14 9.15 -5.60
CA ARG A 70 19.44 9.69 -6.03
C ARG A 70 20.18 8.77 -7.01
N THR A 71 20.01 7.46 -6.86
CA THR A 71 20.65 6.44 -7.70
C THR A 71 19.98 6.34 -9.07
N VAL A 72 18.65 6.42 -9.09
CA VAL A 72 17.79 6.37 -10.31
C VAL A 72 17.96 7.60 -11.22
N ARG A 73 18.41 8.73 -10.68
CA ARG A 73 18.70 9.94 -11.48
C ARG A 73 19.99 9.84 -12.30
N ARG A 74 20.69 8.70 -12.29
CA ARG A 74 21.91 8.49 -13.08
C ARG A 74 21.56 8.10 -14.53
N PRO A 75 22.19 8.69 -15.56
CA PRO A 75 22.00 8.26 -16.94
C PRO A 75 22.29 6.75 -17.09
N GLY A 76 21.35 6.00 -17.68
CA GLY A 76 21.46 4.55 -17.88
C GLY A 76 21.04 3.67 -16.69
N SER A 77 20.49 4.26 -15.62
CA SER A 77 19.88 3.48 -14.53
C SER A 77 18.40 3.16 -14.80
N PHE A 78 17.92 2.02 -14.29
CA PHE A 78 16.51 1.66 -14.32
C PHE A 78 15.70 2.67 -13.50
N ASP A 79 14.54 3.09 -14.02
CA ASP A 79 13.63 3.94 -13.28
C ASP A 79 12.96 3.13 -12.16
N VAL A 80 13.34 3.41 -10.92
CA VAL A 80 12.72 2.83 -9.73
C VAL A 80 12.07 3.96 -8.96
N HIS A 81 10.75 4.10 -9.16
CA HIS A 81 9.94 5.04 -8.40
C HIS A 81 9.56 4.41 -7.06
N VAL A 82 10.13 4.94 -5.98
CA VAL A 82 9.63 4.69 -4.62
C VAL A 82 8.66 5.80 -4.26
N GLY A 83 7.38 5.46 -4.23
CA GLY A 83 6.31 6.38 -3.86
C GLY A 83 6.06 6.38 -2.36
N TYR A 84 5.37 5.37 -1.83
CA TYR A 84 5.11 5.26 -0.39
C TYR A 84 6.32 4.76 0.40
N ALA A 85 6.52 5.33 1.59
CA ALA A 85 7.53 4.93 2.57
C ALA A 85 7.01 5.24 3.98
N ALA A 86 7.36 4.39 4.95
CA ALA A 86 7.00 4.59 6.36
C ALA A 86 8.26 4.53 7.22
N GLY A 87 8.48 5.54 8.05
CA GLY A 87 9.66 5.64 8.92
C GLY A 87 9.41 5.16 10.34
N SER A 88 8.14 5.10 10.74
CA SER A 88 7.71 4.71 12.07
C SER A 88 6.32 4.08 12.05
N PRO A 89 5.93 3.32 13.09
CA PRO A 89 4.56 2.82 13.23
C PRO A 89 3.51 3.93 13.24
N ALA A 90 3.84 5.13 13.72
CA ALA A 90 2.93 6.27 13.73
C ALA A 90 2.56 6.77 12.32
N ASP A 91 3.37 6.47 11.31
CA ASP A 91 3.05 6.80 9.92
C ASP A 91 1.88 5.93 9.39
N VAL A 92 1.67 4.74 9.96
CA VAL A 92 0.56 3.85 9.58
C VAL A 92 -0.79 4.49 9.91
N LEU A 93 -0.87 5.20 11.03
CA LEU A 93 -2.09 5.92 11.45
C LEU A 93 -2.49 7.05 10.51
N LYS A 94 -1.58 7.49 9.62
CA LYS A 94 -1.89 8.48 8.59
C LYS A 94 -2.66 7.87 7.42
N LEU A 95 -2.54 6.56 7.20
CA LEU A 95 -3.27 5.84 6.15
C LEU A 95 -4.76 5.74 6.51
N ASP A 96 -5.04 5.32 7.73
CA ASP A 96 -6.39 5.29 8.31
C ASP A 96 -6.31 5.28 9.84
N LYS A 97 -7.24 5.99 10.49
CA LYS A 97 -7.33 6.08 11.97
C LYS A 97 -7.83 4.82 12.67
N ARG A 98 -8.38 3.87 11.90
CA ARG A 98 -8.89 2.57 12.38
C ARG A 98 -7.78 1.51 12.49
N LEU A 99 -6.59 1.82 11.98
CA LEU A 99 -5.39 0.98 12.05
C LEU A 99 -4.58 1.23 13.32
#